data_AF-X1FXA3-F1
#
_entry.id   AF-X1FXA3-F1
#
_cell.length_a   1.000
_cell.length_b   1.000
_cell.length_c   1.000
_cell.angle_alpha   90.00
_cell.angle_beta   90.00
_cell.angle_gamma   90.00
#
_symmetry.space_group_name_H-M   'P 1'
#
loop_
_entity.id
_entity.type
_entity.pdbx_description
1 polymer ?
#
loop_
_entity_poly.entity_id
_entity_poly.type
_entity_poly.pdbx_seq_one_letter_code
_entity_poly.pdbx_strand_id
1 'polypeptide(L)'
;TGVFSGQIENNEFEKEIRLEPGETRVVEFTPDEFSQLNIENPRVWWPNPVGPQELYELNLAFRVNERVSDREKVRLGIREVSTYINEEGWRGYMINGKKILIRGGAWMTSDMLLRLIPERYDALVRYAKEANLNMLRSEGFSIRETEEFYDFCDQYGVMV
;
A
#
# COMPACT_ATOMS: atom_id res chain seq x y z
N THR A 1 4.62 25.59 15.74
CA THR A 1 5.57 24.46 15.89
C THR A 1 4.85 23.30 16.53
N GLY A 2 5.14 22.08 16.11
CA GLY A 2 4.60 20.85 16.66
C GLY A 2 5.55 19.68 16.40
N VAL A 3 5.26 18.52 16.98
CA VAL A 3 6.04 17.29 16.79
C VAL A 3 5.26 16.36 15.88
N PHE A 4 5.86 15.97 14.76
CA PHE A 4 5.32 14.92 13.89
C PHE A 4 5.97 13.60 14.28
N SER A 5 5.16 12.60 14.62
CA SER A 5 5.63 11.30 15.08
C SER A 5 4.96 10.17 14.30
N GLY A 6 5.70 9.07 14.12
CA GLY A 6 5.20 7.83 13.54
C GLY A 6 5.62 6.60 14.34
N GLN A 7 4.82 5.55 14.24
CA GLN A 7 5.08 4.26 14.86
C GLN A 7 4.73 3.12 13.91
N ILE A 8 5.67 2.20 13.69
CA ILE A 8 5.47 0.93 12.99
C ILE A 8 5.88 -0.19 13.95
N GLU A 9 4.90 -0.91 14.48
CA GLU A 9 5.11 -1.86 15.59
C GLU A 9 5.88 -1.21 16.76
N ASN A 10 7.10 -1.68 17.05
CA ASN A 10 7.95 -1.17 18.12
C ASN A 10 8.90 -0.04 17.67
N ASN A 11 8.92 0.29 16.37
CA ASN A 11 9.78 1.35 15.85
C ASN A 11 9.05 2.68 15.90
N GLU A 12 9.53 3.59 16.75
CA GLU A 12 9.00 4.94 16.91
C GLU A 12 9.99 5.98 16.38
N PHE A 13 9.48 7.04 15.77
CA PHE A 13 10.29 8.13 15.23
C PHE A 13 9.52 9.44 15.32
N GLU A 14 10.23 10.55 15.51
CA GLU A 14 9.61 11.87 15.58
C GLU A 14 10.55 13.00 15.17
N LYS A 15 9.96 14.10 14.68
CA LYS A 15 10.68 15.32 14.27
C LYS A 15 9.88 16.54 14.70
N GLU A 16 10.57 17.55 15.23
CA GLU A 16 9.95 18.85 15.47
C GLU A 16 9.82 19.63 14.16
N ILE A 17 8.61 20.10 13.87
CA ILE A 17 8.27 20.81 12.63
C ILE A 17 7.66 22.17 12.97
N ARG A 18 8.21 23.20 12.34
CA ARG A 18 7.61 24.55 12.31
C ARG A 18 7.00 24.81 10.95
N LEU A 19 5.69 25.08 10.94
CA LEU A 19 4.92 25.54 9.79
C LEU A 19 4.50 26.99 10.02
N GLU A 20 4.62 27.81 8.99
CA GLU A 20 4.06 29.15 8.94
C GLU A 20 2.57 29.12 8.54
N PRO A 21 1.80 30.19 8.79
CA PRO A 21 0.37 30.22 8.44
C PRO A 21 0.13 29.95 6.94
N GLY A 22 -0.68 28.94 6.64
CA GLY A 22 -1.00 28.53 5.26
C GLY A 22 0.12 27.76 4.53
N GLU A 23 1.24 27.48 5.21
CA GLU A 23 2.34 26.71 4.63
C GLU A 23 1.95 25.23 4.47
N THR A 24 2.29 24.65 3.32
CA THR A 24 2.32 23.19 3.11
C THR A 24 3.76 22.77 2.94
N ARG A 25 4.19 21.76 3.70
CA ARG A 25 5.57 21.25 3.66
C ARG A 25 5.55 19.72 3.62
N VAL A 26 6.36 19.14 2.75
CA VAL A 26 6.66 17.71 2.77
C VAL A 26 7.66 17.44 3.88
N VAL A 27 7.34 16.48 4.75
CA VAL A 27 8.22 16.04 5.84
C VAL A 27 8.58 14.58 5.56
N GLU A 28 9.87 14.29 5.58
CA GLU A 28 10.40 12.95 5.30
C GLU A 28 11.11 12.41 6.55
N PHE A 29 10.98 11.10 6.73
CA PHE A 29 11.77 10.33 7.69
C PHE A 29 12.59 9.32 6.87
N THR A 30 13.90 9.47 6.86
CA THR A 30 14.79 8.57 6.12
C THR A 30 15.52 7.63 7.09
N PRO A 31 15.94 6.44 6.65
CA PRO A 31 16.74 5.56 7.49
C PRO A 31 18.11 6.12 7.89
N ASP A 32 18.64 7.10 7.16
CA ASP A 32 19.89 7.79 7.50
C ASP A 32 19.74 8.67 8.74
N GLU A 33 18.57 9.32 8.91
CA GLU A 33 18.24 10.13 10.10
C GLU A 33 17.63 9.26 11.21
N PHE A 34 16.86 8.23 10.83
CA PHE A 34 16.07 7.38 11.72
C PHE A 34 16.38 5.91 11.43
N SER A 35 17.51 5.42 11.95
CA SER A 35 18.01 4.05 11.70
C SER A 35 17.01 2.94 12.00
N GLN A 36 16.05 3.15 12.91
CA GLN A 36 14.95 2.24 13.22
C GLN A 36 13.99 1.99 12.05
N LEU A 37 14.04 2.81 10.99
CA LEU A 37 13.32 2.57 9.74
C LEU A 37 13.97 1.49 8.88
N ASN A 38 15.21 1.08 9.18
CA ASN A 38 15.79 -0.15 8.66
C ASN A 38 15.24 -1.34 9.45
N ILE A 39 14.08 -1.84 9.04
CA ILE A 39 13.44 -3.00 9.68
C ILE A 39 14.26 -4.26 9.36
N GLU A 40 14.87 -4.85 10.38
CA GLU A 40 15.57 -6.12 10.24
C GLU A 40 14.59 -7.28 10.05
N ASN A 41 14.87 -8.16 9.09
CA ASN A 41 14.05 -9.34 8.77
C ASN A 41 12.54 -9.02 8.63
N PRO A 42 12.15 -8.10 7.73
CA PRO A 42 10.77 -7.67 7.61
C PRO A 42 9.88 -8.84 7.17
N ARG A 43 8.65 -8.87 7.70
CA ARG A 43 7.58 -9.72 7.20
C ARG A 43 7.11 -9.14 5.87
N VAL A 44 7.59 -9.71 4.77
CA VAL A 44 7.32 -9.16 3.44
C VAL A 44 5.95 -9.59 2.90
N TRP A 45 5.30 -8.68 2.18
CA TRP A 45 4.05 -8.93 1.49
C TRP A 45 4.30 -9.72 0.20
N TRP A 46 3.47 -10.73 -0.06
CA TRP A 46 3.48 -11.53 -1.28
C TRP A 46 2.11 -11.54 -1.97
N PRO A 47 2.07 -11.57 -3.31
CA PRO A 47 0.82 -11.76 -4.03
C PRO A 47 0.30 -13.19 -3.88
N ASN A 48 -1.00 -13.37 -4.10
CA ASN A 48 -1.64 -14.67 -4.17
C ASN A 48 -1.04 -15.51 -5.32
N PRO A 49 -0.89 -16.83 -5.20
CA PRO A 49 -0.93 -17.65 -3.99
C PRO A 49 0.48 -17.87 -3.37
N VAL A 50 1.47 -17.04 -3.70
CA VAL A 50 2.90 -17.38 -3.53
C VAL A 50 3.48 -17.05 -2.14
N GLY A 51 2.67 -16.52 -1.23
CA GLY A 51 3.10 -16.25 0.14
C GLY A 51 2.05 -15.49 0.96
N PRO A 52 2.40 -15.07 2.18
CA PRO A 52 1.51 -14.28 3.05
C PRO A 52 1.39 -12.81 2.59
N GLN A 53 0.23 -12.22 2.83
CA GLN A 53 -0.06 -10.80 2.57
C GLN A 53 0.25 -9.96 3.82
N GLU A 54 1.52 -9.94 4.24
CA GLU A 54 1.94 -9.23 5.45
C GLU A 54 1.70 -7.72 5.33
N LEU A 55 0.93 -7.16 6.27
CA LEU A 55 0.58 -5.75 6.33
C LEU A 55 0.91 -5.21 7.72
N TYR A 56 1.65 -4.12 7.75
CA TYR A 56 1.97 -3.34 8.93
C TYR A 56 0.97 -2.19 9.10
N GLU A 57 0.75 -1.77 10.34
CA GLU A 57 0.06 -0.52 10.65
C GLU A 57 1.09 0.55 11.00
N LEU A 58 1.13 1.62 10.22
CA LEU A 58 1.83 2.86 10.51
C LEU A 58 0.85 3.82 11.18
N ASN A 59 1.10 4.14 12.44
CA ASN A 59 0.36 5.15 13.19
C ASN A 59 1.11 6.47 13.12
N LEU A 60 0.49 7.50 12.55
CA LEU A 60 1.02 8.85 12.45
C LEU A 60 0.24 9.78 13.38
N ALA A 61 0.95 10.72 14.01
CA ALA A 61 0.31 11.76 14.82
C ALA A 61 1.10 13.07 14.74
N PHE A 62 0.36 14.19 14.69
CA PHE A 62 0.93 15.51 14.86
C PHE A 62 0.50 16.11 16.19
N ARG A 63 1.45 16.54 17.01
CA ARG A 63 1.22 17.08 18.36
C ARG A 63 1.60 18.55 18.45
N VAL A 64 0.73 19.37 19.05
CA VAL A 64 0.98 20.78 19.36
C VAL A 64 0.74 21.00 20.85
N ASN A 65 1.72 21.57 21.57
CA ASN A 65 1.67 21.73 23.02
C ASN A 65 1.30 20.41 23.74
N GLU A 66 1.98 19.32 23.37
CA GLU A 66 1.80 17.95 23.89
C GLU A 66 0.42 17.32 23.63
N ARG A 67 -0.47 17.98 22.89
CA ARG A 67 -1.80 17.47 22.52
C ARG A 67 -1.81 17.03 21.07
N VAL A 68 -2.43 15.89 20.79
CA VAL A 68 -2.67 15.41 19.42
C VAL A 68 -3.58 16.41 18.71
N SER A 69 -3.06 17.05 17.67
CA SER A 69 -3.81 17.92 16.77
C SER A 69 -4.47 17.10 15.66
N ASP A 70 -3.77 16.08 15.17
CA ASP A 70 -4.26 15.19 14.12
C ASP A 70 -3.57 13.82 14.19
N ARG A 71 -4.21 12.80 13.61
CA ARG A 71 -3.69 11.43 13.53
C ARG A 71 -4.17 10.73 12.28
N GLU A 72 -3.32 9.87 11.75
CA GLU A 72 -3.63 9.05 10.58
C GLU A 72 -3.13 7.63 10.80
N LYS A 73 -3.84 6.64 10.25
CA LYS A 73 -3.43 5.24 10.26
C LYS A 73 -3.27 4.76 8.83
N VAL A 74 -2.10 4.25 8.50
CA VAL A 74 -1.79 3.76 7.15
C VAL A 74 -1.43 2.29 7.23
N ARG A 75 -2.07 1.45 6.41
CA ARG A 75 -1.63 0.06 6.22
C ARG A 75 -0.59 0.00 5.11
N LEU A 76 0.47 -0.76 5.32
CA LEU A 76 1.53 -0.90 4.31
C LEU A 76 2.09 -2.32 4.25
N GLY A 77 2.37 -2.78 3.04
CA GLY A 77 3.13 -4.01 2.80
C GLY A 77 4.57 -3.69 2.39
N ILE A 78 5.55 -4.33 3.04
CA ILE A 78 6.95 -4.24 2.64
C ILE A 78 7.18 -5.24 1.51
N ARG A 79 7.54 -4.76 0.32
CA ARG A 79 7.87 -5.61 -0.83
C ARG A 79 8.76 -4.87 -1.82
N GLU A 80 9.55 -5.62 -2.56
CA GLU A 80 10.25 -5.15 -3.74
C GLU A 80 9.43 -5.53 -4.98
N VAL A 81 9.21 -4.58 -5.89
CA VAL A 81 8.54 -4.81 -7.18
C VAL A 81 9.48 -4.37 -8.30
N SER A 82 9.72 -5.25 -9.26
CA SER A 82 10.52 -4.95 -10.43
C SER A 82 10.00 -5.66 -11.68
N THR A 83 10.50 -5.25 -12.84
CA THR A 83 10.14 -5.86 -14.13
C THR A 83 11.38 -6.16 -14.95
N TYR A 84 11.26 -7.07 -15.90
CA TYR A 84 12.31 -7.39 -16.85
C TYR A 84 11.72 -7.63 -18.24
N ILE A 85 12.54 -7.53 -19.27
CA ILE A 85 12.22 -7.99 -20.62
C ILE A 85 13.01 -9.27 -20.85
N ASN A 86 12.36 -10.36 -21.24
CA ASN A 86 13.04 -11.62 -21.54
C ASN A 86 13.68 -11.60 -22.94
N GLU A 87 14.40 -12.67 -23.29
CA GLU A 87 15.11 -12.80 -24.57
C GLU A 87 14.18 -12.75 -25.79
N GLU A 88 12.91 -13.10 -25.61
CA GLU A 88 11.87 -13.02 -26.64
C GLU A 88 11.19 -11.64 -26.73
N GLY A 89 11.55 -10.68 -25.88
CA GLY A 89 10.97 -9.34 -25.86
C GLY A 89 9.70 -9.18 -25.00
N TRP A 90 9.28 -10.22 -24.29
CA TRP A 90 8.12 -10.17 -23.40
C TRP A 90 8.46 -9.56 -22.03
N ARG A 91 7.53 -8.76 -21.50
CA ARG A 91 7.65 -8.22 -20.15
C ARG A 91 7.28 -9.26 -19.10
N GLY A 92 8.16 -9.44 -18.12
CA GLY A 92 7.92 -10.21 -16.91
C GLY A 92 7.97 -9.33 -15.66
N TYR A 93 7.38 -9.85 -14.58
CA TYR A 93 7.28 -9.16 -13.29
C TYR A 93 7.99 -9.96 -12.22
N MET A 94 8.61 -9.27 -11.27
CA MET A 94 9.25 -9.86 -10.11
C MET A 94 8.76 -9.20 -8.84
N ILE A 95 8.49 -10.03 -7.83
CA ILE A 95 8.16 -9.59 -6.49
C ILE A 95 9.15 -10.24 -5.54
N ASN A 96 9.81 -9.44 -4.69
CA ASN A 96 10.82 -9.89 -3.73
C ASN A 96 11.88 -10.80 -4.39
N GLY A 97 12.39 -10.38 -5.57
CA GLY A 97 13.38 -11.13 -6.35
C GLY A 97 12.89 -12.41 -7.03
N LYS A 98 11.59 -12.75 -6.98
CA LYS A 98 11.01 -13.95 -7.63
C LYS A 98 10.17 -13.57 -8.84
N LYS A 99 10.34 -14.29 -9.95
CA LYS A 99 9.51 -14.16 -11.15
C LYS A 99 8.07 -14.58 -10.84
N ILE A 100 7.12 -13.69 -11.11
CA ILE A 100 5.68 -13.94 -10.91
C ILE A 100 5.01 -14.07 -12.26
N LEU A 101 4.35 -15.22 -12.48
CA LEU A 101 3.43 -15.38 -13.61
C LEU A 101 2.15 -14.62 -13.29
N ILE A 102 1.82 -13.63 -14.11
CA ILE A 102 0.57 -12.87 -13.98
C ILE A 102 -0.59 -13.73 -14.45
N ARG A 103 -1.55 -13.93 -13.56
CA ARG A 103 -2.85 -14.55 -13.83
C ARG A 103 -3.88 -13.53 -13.38
N GLY A 104 -4.49 -12.82 -14.32
CA GLY A 104 -5.29 -11.66 -13.96
C GLY A 104 -6.50 -11.43 -14.83
N GLY A 105 -7.20 -10.34 -14.53
CA GLY A 105 -8.35 -9.84 -15.27
C GLY A 105 -8.30 -8.32 -15.43
N ALA A 106 -9.12 -7.81 -16.34
CA ALA A 106 -9.41 -6.39 -16.42
C ALA A 106 -10.37 -5.99 -15.30
N TRP A 107 -10.06 -4.90 -14.60
CA TRP A 107 -10.96 -4.30 -13.62
C TRP A 107 -11.60 -3.05 -14.19
N MET A 108 -12.91 -2.95 -13.96
CA MET A 108 -13.80 -1.91 -14.46
C MET A 108 -14.66 -1.43 -13.31
N THR A 109 -15.13 -0.18 -13.38
CA THR A 109 -16.07 0.38 -12.42
C THR A 109 -17.16 -0.63 -12.07
N SER A 110 -17.22 -1.00 -10.79
CA SER A 110 -18.05 -2.13 -10.33
C SER A 110 -19.57 -1.89 -10.48
N ASP A 111 -19.99 -0.64 -10.69
CA ASP A 111 -21.38 -0.23 -10.85
C ASP A 111 -21.52 0.93 -11.83
N MET A 112 -22.43 0.80 -12.80
CA MET A 112 -22.70 1.84 -13.80
C MET A 112 -23.17 3.17 -13.21
N LEU A 113 -23.81 3.15 -12.03
CA LEU A 113 -24.30 4.35 -11.34
C LEU A 113 -23.35 4.81 -10.23
N LEU A 114 -22.12 4.28 -10.19
CA LEU A 114 -21.11 4.61 -9.17
C LEU A 114 -21.59 4.35 -7.74
N ARG A 115 -22.40 3.31 -7.53
CA ARG A 115 -22.75 2.81 -6.20
C ARG A 115 -21.64 1.90 -5.70
N LEU A 116 -20.58 2.53 -5.21
CA LEU A 116 -19.30 1.90 -4.85
C LEU A 116 -19.31 1.52 -3.37
N ILE A 117 -20.00 0.41 -3.04
CA ILE A 117 -20.12 -0.06 -1.66
C ILE A 117 -18.95 -1.00 -1.30
N PRO A 118 -18.39 -0.91 -0.07
CA PRO A 118 -17.26 -1.74 0.34
C PRO A 118 -17.50 -3.25 0.18
N GLU A 119 -18.71 -3.73 0.47
CA GLU A 119 -19.07 -5.16 0.40
C GLU A 119 -18.97 -5.72 -1.02
N ARG A 120 -19.17 -4.85 -2.03
CA ARG A 120 -19.02 -5.24 -3.44
C ARG A 120 -17.54 -5.37 -3.80
N TYR A 121 -16.70 -4.43 -3.37
CA TYR A 121 -15.26 -4.54 -3.60
C TYR A 121 -14.68 -5.76 -2.91
N ASP A 122 -15.04 -5.98 -1.64
CA ASP A 122 -14.64 -7.16 -0.89
C ASP A 122 -14.97 -8.44 -1.67
N ALA A 123 -16.24 -8.60 -2.07
CA ALA A 123 -16.68 -9.78 -2.81
C ALA A 123 -15.94 -9.96 -4.15
N LEU A 124 -15.83 -8.90 -4.96
CA LEU A 124 -15.23 -9.00 -6.29
C LEU A 124 -13.72 -9.25 -6.25
N VAL A 125 -12.98 -8.60 -5.35
CA VAL A 125 -11.54 -8.84 -5.20
C VAL A 125 -11.30 -10.22 -4.57
N ARG A 126 -12.13 -10.63 -3.60
CA ARG A 126 -12.08 -11.99 -3.05
C ARG A 126 -12.34 -13.05 -4.11
N TYR A 127 -13.26 -12.84 -5.05
CA TYR A 127 -13.48 -13.76 -6.17
C TYR A 127 -12.25 -13.88 -7.06
N ALA A 128 -11.52 -12.79 -7.31
CA ALA A 128 -10.26 -12.86 -8.04
C ALA A 128 -9.25 -13.77 -7.32
N LYS A 129 -9.09 -13.60 -6.00
CA LYS A 129 -8.25 -14.49 -5.18
C LYS A 129 -8.71 -15.95 -5.24
N GLU A 130 -10.00 -16.21 -5.02
CA GLU A 130 -10.60 -17.56 -5.02
C GLU A 130 -10.47 -18.25 -6.39
N ALA A 131 -10.46 -17.47 -7.48
CA ALA A 131 -10.17 -17.93 -8.84
C ALA A 131 -8.67 -18.14 -9.12
N ASN A 132 -7.80 -18.01 -8.11
CA ASN A 132 -6.34 -18.05 -8.22
C ASN A 132 -5.78 -16.99 -9.18
N LEU A 133 -6.43 -15.83 -9.29
CA LEU A 133 -5.85 -14.65 -9.89
C LEU A 133 -4.97 -13.92 -8.87
N ASN A 134 -4.00 -13.18 -9.40
CA ASN A 134 -3.00 -12.44 -8.63
C ASN A 134 -2.80 -11.01 -9.14
N MET A 135 -3.56 -10.59 -10.14
CA MET A 135 -3.55 -9.22 -10.64
C MET A 135 -4.91 -8.81 -11.20
N LEU A 136 -5.30 -7.56 -10.97
CA LEU A 136 -6.43 -6.90 -11.57
C LEU A 136 -5.95 -5.60 -12.22
N ARG A 137 -5.97 -5.55 -13.56
CA ARG A 137 -5.55 -4.34 -14.27
C ARG A 137 -6.67 -3.32 -14.26
N SER A 138 -6.52 -2.24 -13.51
CA SER A 138 -7.47 -1.11 -13.55
C SER A 138 -7.45 -0.45 -14.93
N GLU A 139 -8.56 -0.53 -15.64
CA GLU A 139 -8.67 0.00 -17.01
C GLU A 139 -8.70 1.54 -17.03
N GLY A 140 -7.99 2.17 -17.97
CA GLY A 140 -7.82 3.63 -18.00
C GLY A 140 -9.06 4.45 -18.37
N PHE A 141 -10.14 3.80 -18.82
CA PHE A 141 -11.44 4.42 -19.07
C PHE A 141 -12.44 4.17 -17.94
N SER A 142 -12.04 3.42 -16.91
CA SER A 142 -12.72 3.31 -15.63
C SER A 142 -12.46 4.56 -14.77
N ILE A 143 -13.18 4.68 -13.66
CA ILE A 143 -12.78 5.62 -12.61
C ILE A 143 -11.42 5.23 -12.02
N ARG A 144 -10.73 6.20 -11.39
CA ARG A 144 -9.75 5.84 -10.36
C ARG A 144 -10.52 5.25 -9.19
N GLU A 145 -10.18 4.03 -8.82
CA GLU A 145 -10.93 3.29 -7.81
C GLU A 145 -10.77 3.88 -6.41
N THR A 146 -11.66 3.49 -5.51
CA THR A 146 -11.67 3.96 -4.13
C THR A 146 -10.58 3.30 -3.29
N GLU A 147 -10.30 3.85 -2.11
CA GLU A 147 -9.32 3.26 -1.19
C GLU A 147 -9.70 1.83 -0.80
N GLU A 148 -10.98 1.54 -0.63
CA GLU A 148 -11.48 0.21 -0.28
C GLU A 148 -11.07 -0.85 -1.32
N PHE A 149 -11.06 -0.51 -2.62
CA PHE A 149 -10.60 -1.44 -3.65
C PHE A 149 -9.13 -1.81 -3.45
N TYR A 150 -8.25 -0.82 -3.25
CA TYR A 150 -6.83 -1.05 -3.04
C TYR A 150 -6.56 -1.78 -1.73
N ASP A 151 -7.30 -1.43 -0.68
CA ASP A 151 -7.28 -2.07 0.63
C ASP A 151 -7.62 -3.56 0.57
N PHE A 152 -8.66 -3.94 -0.17
CA PHE A 152 -9.00 -5.35 -0.38
C PHE A 152 -7.99 -6.05 -1.28
N CYS A 153 -7.44 -5.37 -2.28
CA CYS A 153 -6.35 -5.91 -3.12
C CYS A 153 -5.10 -6.23 -2.28
N ASP A 154 -4.70 -5.33 -1.40
CA ASP A 154 -3.60 -5.52 -0.45
C ASP A 154 -3.88 -6.71 0.49
N GLN A 155 -5.08 -6.77 1.07
CA GLN A 155 -5.48 -7.85 1.98
C GLN A 155 -5.55 -9.22 1.31
N TYR A 156 -6.02 -9.28 0.06
CA TYR A 156 -6.21 -10.54 -0.67
C TYR A 156 -5.01 -10.97 -1.52
N GLY A 157 -3.97 -10.15 -1.61
CA GLY A 157 -2.77 -10.48 -2.38
C GLY A 157 -2.96 -10.29 -3.88
N VAL A 158 -3.86 -9.39 -4.28
CA VAL A 158 -4.17 -9.12 -5.69
C VAL A 158 -3.44 -7.85 -6.11
N MET A 159 -2.47 -7.97 -7.01
CA MET A 159 -1.72 -6.82 -7.53
C MET A 159 -2.62 -5.96 -8.44
N VAL A 160 -2.29 -4.68 -8.59
CA VAL A 160 -2.99 -3.73 -9.46
C VAL A 160 -2.03 -3.10 -10.46
#